data_AF-A0A8T6A7W3-F1
#
_entry.id   AF-A0A8T6A7W3-F1
#
_cell.length_a   1.000
_cell.length_b   1.000
_cell.length_c   1.000
_cell.angle_alpha   90.00
_cell.angle_beta   90.00
_cell.angle_gamma   90.00
#
_symmetry.space_group_name_H-M   'P 1'
#
loop_
_entity.id
_entity.type
_entity.pdbx_description
1 polymer ?
#
loop_
_entity_poly.entity_id
_entity_poly.type
_entity_poly.pdbx_seq_one_letter_code
_entity_poly.pdbx_strand_id
1 'polypeptide(L)'
;MKPVKPPRINGRVPVLSAQEAVNYIPDEATLCVLGAGGGILEATTLITALADKYKQTQTPRNLSIISPTGLGDRADRGISPLAQEGLVKWALCGHWGQSPRISELAEQNK
;
A
#
# COMPACT_ATOMS: atom_id res chain seq x y z
N MET A 1 17.20 -2.25 -6.65
CA MET A 1 18.10 -1.70 -5.61
C MET A 1 17.61 -2.16 -4.25
N LYS A 2 18.48 -2.47 -3.27
CA LYS A 2 18.01 -2.84 -1.92
C LYS A 2 17.47 -1.57 -1.22
N PRO A 3 16.28 -1.61 -0.60
CA PRO A 3 15.75 -0.44 0.10
C PRO A 3 16.66 -0.06 1.28
N VAL A 4 16.86 1.24 1.47
CA VAL A 4 17.49 1.80 2.66
C VAL A 4 16.59 1.49 3.86
N LYS A 5 17.18 1.21 5.03
CA LYS A 5 16.43 0.84 6.24
C LYS A 5 16.99 1.59 7.45
N PRO A 6 16.14 1.98 8.42
CA PRO A 6 16.62 2.60 9.66
C PRO A 6 17.53 1.63 10.44
N PRO A 7 18.65 2.11 11.02
CA PRO A 7 19.55 1.27 11.79
C PRO A 7 18.91 0.85 13.12
N ARG A 8 19.28 -0.34 13.63
CA ARG A 8 18.93 -0.79 14.99
C ARG A 8 19.87 -0.12 16.00
N ILE A 9 19.36 0.18 17.19
CA ILE A 9 20.15 0.72 18.31
C ILE A 9 20.17 -0.34 19.42
N ASN A 10 21.35 -0.80 19.81
CA ASN A 10 21.54 -1.82 20.86
C ASN A 10 20.63 -3.06 20.66
N GLY A 11 20.49 -3.51 19.42
CA GLY A 11 19.66 -4.66 19.05
C GLY A 11 18.14 -4.40 19.02
N ARG A 12 17.64 -3.21 19.39
CA ARG A 12 16.21 -2.89 19.38
C ARG A 12 15.70 -2.60 17.96
N VAL A 13 14.45 -2.97 17.68
CA VAL A 13 13.80 -2.64 16.40
C VAL A 13 13.51 -1.14 16.34
N PRO A 14 13.68 -0.48 15.17
CA PRO A 14 13.29 0.92 15.01
C PRO A 14 11.78 1.06 15.19
N VAL A 15 11.37 2.04 16.00
CA VAL A 15 9.96 2.42 16.19
C VAL A 15 9.78 3.79 15.54
N LEU A 16 8.84 3.88 14.62
CA LEU A 16 8.58 5.06 13.80
C LEU A 16 7.07 5.33 13.76
N SER A 17 6.70 6.57 13.47
CA SER A 17 5.35 6.86 12.97
C SER A 17 5.12 6.20 11.61
N ALA A 18 3.84 6.04 11.22
CA ALA A 18 3.49 5.50 9.92
C ALA A 18 4.02 6.40 8.77
N GLN A 19 3.99 7.72 8.97
CA GLN A 19 4.47 8.72 8.01
C GLN A 19 5.98 8.58 7.77
N GLU A 20 6.77 8.41 8.83
CA GLU A 20 8.21 8.15 8.71
C GLU A 20 8.49 6.79 8.05
N ALA A 21 7.70 5.77 8.38
CA ALA A 21 7.90 4.42 7.85
C ALA A 21 7.72 4.34 6.32
N VAL A 22 6.67 4.98 5.77
CA VAL A 22 6.39 4.96 4.32
C VAL A 22 7.38 5.79 3.49
N ASN A 23 8.24 6.60 4.14
CA ASN A 23 9.34 7.30 3.45
C ASN A 23 10.41 6.35 2.91
N TYR A 24 10.49 5.12 3.43
CA TYR A 24 11.43 4.11 2.98
C TYR A 24 10.96 3.30 1.76
N ILE A 25 9.74 3.53 1.26
CA ILE A 25 9.21 2.86 0.07
C ILE A 25 9.71 3.63 -1.17
N PRO A 26 10.58 3.04 -2.01
CA PRO A 26 11.05 3.70 -3.24
C PRO A 26 10.01 3.59 -4.36
N ASP A 27 10.21 4.41 -5.40
CA ASP A 27 9.52 4.23 -6.70
C ASP A 27 9.72 2.78 -7.19
N GLU A 28 8.70 2.24 -7.87
CA GLU A 28 8.71 0.90 -8.47
C GLU A 28 8.86 -0.28 -7.50
N ALA A 29 8.69 -0.06 -6.19
CA ALA A 29 8.67 -1.15 -5.22
C ALA A 29 7.48 -2.10 -5.44
N THR A 30 7.72 -3.40 -5.21
CA THR A 30 6.64 -4.39 -5.04
C THR A 30 6.24 -4.44 -3.57
N LEU A 31 5.02 -3.99 -3.28
CA LEU A 31 4.45 -3.95 -1.94
C LEU A 31 3.45 -5.11 -1.76
N CYS A 32 3.73 -5.97 -0.78
CA CYS A 32 2.78 -7.00 -0.33
C CYS A 32 1.99 -6.48 0.88
N VAL A 33 0.67 -6.59 0.85
CA VAL A 33 -0.21 -6.11 1.92
C VAL A 33 -0.91 -7.31 2.58
N LEU A 34 -0.66 -7.49 3.89
CA LEU A 34 -1.36 -8.46 4.71
C LEU A 34 -2.74 -7.93 5.11
N GLY A 35 -3.75 -8.79 5.02
CA GLY A 35 -5.07 -8.55 5.61
C GLY A 35 -6.15 -9.39 4.94
N ALA A 36 -7.38 -9.25 5.44
CA ALA A 36 -8.59 -9.77 4.82
C ALA A 36 -9.75 -8.75 4.96
N GLY A 37 -10.94 -9.12 4.49
CA GLY A 37 -12.11 -8.24 4.51
C GLY A 37 -12.48 -7.76 5.92
N GLY A 38 -13.05 -6.56 6.01
CA GLY A 38 -13.49 -5.96 7.27
C GLY A 38 -12.36 -5.50 8.19
N GLY A 39 -11.12 -5.38 7.70
CA GLY A 39 -9.97 -4.90 8.48
C GLY A 39 -9.25 -5.99 9.29
N ILE A 40 -9.54 -7.26 9.03
CA ILE A 40 -8.88 -8.38 9.71
C ILE A 40 -7.38 -8.37 9.38
N LEU A 41 -6.55 -8.24 10.42
CA LEU A 41 -5.08 -8.19 10.33
C LEU A 41 -4.54 -7.10 9.37
N GLU A 42 -5.31 -6.05 9.13
CA GLU A 42 -4.93 -4.95 8.25
C GLU A 42 -4.05 -3.94 8.99
N ALA A 43 -2.90 -3.60 8.40
CA ALA A 43 -2.04 -2.50 8.90
C ALA A 43 -2.56 -1.12 8.42
N THR A 44 -3.80 -0.77 8.79
CA THR A 44 -4.52 0.40 8.23
C THR A 44 -3.72 1.70 8.32
N THR A 45 -2.99 1.94 9.41
CA THR A 45 -2.19 3.17 9.56
C THR A 45 -1.09 3.32 8.52
N LEU A 46 -0.48 2.23 8.05
CA LEU A 46 0.52 2.25 6.97
C LEU A 46 -0.13 2.49 5.61
N ILE A 47 -1.30 1.90 5.35
CA ILE A 47 -2.06 2.12 4.11
C ILE A 47 -2.47 3.60 4.00
N THR A 48 -3.05 4.15 5.07
CA THR A 48 -3.43 5.56 5.14
C THR A 48 -2.22 6.47 4.93
N ALA A 49 -1.11 6.20 5.62
CA ALA A 49 0.10 7.03 5.48
C ALA A 49 0.68 7.01 4.06
N LEU A 50 0.67 5.86 3.37
CA LEU A 50 1.14 5.76 1.99
C LEU A 50 0.21 6.53 1.03
N ALA A 51 -1.11 6.38 1.20
CA ALA A 51 -2.10 7.10 0.42
C ALA A 51 -1.95 8.63 0.59
N ASP A 52 -1.79 9.10 1.83
CA ASP A 52 -1.62 10.52 2.13
C ASP A 52 -0.29 11.07 1.60
N LYS A 53 0.81 10.31 1.74
CA LYS A 53 2.11 10.69 1.20
C LYS A 53 2.04 10.90 -0.31
N TYR A 54 1.43 9.97 -1.05
CA TYR A 54 1.28 10.11 -2.50
C TYR A 54 0.39 11.31 -2.85
N LYS A 55 -0.75 11.47 -2.17
CA LYS A 55 -1.64 12.62 -2.38
C LYS A 55 -0.91 13.96 -2.25
N GLN A 56 -0.01 14.08 -1.28
CA GLN A 56 0.73 15.32 -1.01
C GLN A 56 1.94 15.53 -1.92
N THR A 57 2.65 14.46 -2.28
CA THR A 57 3.99 14.57 -2.90
C THR A 57 4.10 13.95 -4.28
N GLN A 58 3.07 13.21 -4.72
CA GLN A 58 3.07 12.38 -5.92
C GLN A 58 4.24 11.38 -5.96
N THR A 59 4.71 10.95 -4.78
CA THR A 59 5.75 9.92 -4.59
C THR A 59 5.40 8.98 -3.42
N PRO A 60 5.78 7.69 -3.45
CA PRO A 60 6.45 7.00 -4.55
C PRO A 60 5.51 6.74 -5.73
N ARG A 61 6.05 6.45 -6.91
CA ARG A 61 5.28 6.17 -8.13
C ARG A 61 5.43 4.72 -8.55
N ASN A 62 4.49 4.27 -9.38
CA ASN A 62 4.62 3.05 -10.16
C ASN A 62 4.82 1.79 -9.29
N LEU A 63 4.16 1.72 -8.13
CA LEU A 63 4.20 0.55 -7.26
C LEU A 63 3.54 -0.67 -7.92
N SER A 64 4.05 -1.84 -7.60
CA SER A 64 3.40 -3.13 -7.85
C SER A 64 2.76 -3.63 -6.56
N ILE A 65 1.46 -3.93 -6.57
CA ILE A 65 0.76 -4.45 -5.38
C ILE A 65 0.59 -5.97 -5.47
N ILE A 66 0.88 -6.67 -4.37
CA ILE A 66 0.48 -8.06 -4.16
C ILE A 66 -0.47 -8.12 -2.97
N SER A 67 -1.68 -8.65 -3.19
CA SER A 67 -2.69 -8.83 -2.15
C SER A 67 -3.23 -10.26 -2.17
N PRO A 68 -2.70 -11.18 -1.33
CA PRO A 68 -3.11 -12.59 -1.35
C PRO A 68 -4.60 -12.79 -1.06
N THR A 69 -5.18 -11.95 -0.20
CA THR A 69 -6.61 -11.92 0.11
C THR A 69 -7.15 -10.54 -0.23
N GLY A 70 -8.48 -10.40 -0.36
CA GLY A 70 -9.11 -9.10 -0.55
C GLY A 70 -9.21 -8.34 0.77
N LEU A 71 -8.61 -7.15 0.84
CA LEU A 71 -8.75 -6.21 1.95
C LEU A 71 -9.89 -5.23 1.68
N GLY A 72 -10.48 -4.68 2.74
CA GLY A 72 -11.44 -3.59 2.65
C GLY A 72 -12.86 -3.99 3.01
N ASP A 73 -13.80 -3.14 2.61
CA ASP A 73 -15.21 -3.19 2.97
C ASP A 73 -16.15 -3.19 1.75
N ARG A 74 -15.59 -3.48 0.57
CA ARG A 74 -16.25 -3.34 -0.75
C ARG A 74 -16.57 -1.87 -1.09
N ALA A 75 -15.87 -0.92 -0.49
CA ALA A 75 -15.98 0.51 -0.76
C ALA A 75 -14.58 1.17 -0.69
N ASP A 76 -14.40 2.18 0.18
CA ASP A 76 -13.20 3.02 0.23
C ASP A 76 -12.11 2.52 1.18
N ARG A 77 -12.29 1.39 1.89
CA ARG A 77 -11.27 0.83 2.79
C ARG A 77 -10.42 -0.26 2.13
N GLY A 78 -9.50 -0.85 2.89
CA GLY A 78 -8.54 -1.82 2.35
C GLY A 78 -7.48 -1.11 1.53
N ILE A 79 -7.18 -1.61 0.34
CA ILE A 79 -6.21 -1.00 -0.58
C ILE A 79 -6.85 0.02 -1.54
N SER A 80 -8.17 0.26 -1.47
CA SER A 80 -8.86 1.31 -2.24
C SER A 80 -8.19 2.71 -2.15
N PRO A 81 -7.67 3.18 -1.00
CA PRO A 81 -6.97 4.47 -0.91
C PRO A 81 -5.69 4.56 -1.76
N LEU A 82 -5.13 3.42 -2.18
CA LEU A 82 -3.94 3.35 -3.03
C LEU A 82 -4.28 3.48 -4.52
N ALA A 83 -5.57 3.50 -4.90
CA ALA A 83 -6.04 3.71 -6.27
C ALA A 83 -5.99 5.19 -6.68
N GLN A 84 -4.82 5.81 -6.51
CA GLN A 84 -4.50 7.16 -6.99
C GLN A 84 -3.67 7.01 -8.26
N GLU A 85 -4.10 7.61 -9.37
CA GLU A 85 -3.42 7.45 -10.67
C GLU A 85 -1.93 7.81 -10.55
N GLY A 86 -1.07 6.90 -11.04
CA GLY A 86 0.40 6.98 -10.97
C GLY A 86 1.04 6.37 -9.71
N LEU A 87 0.28 6.10 -8.64
CA LEU A 87 0.81 5.42 -7.44
C LEU A 87 1.03 3.94 -7.72
N VAL A 88 0.05 3.27 -8.33
CA VAL A 88 0.08 1.84 -8.66
C VAL A 88 0.11 1.67 -10.17
N LYS A 89 1.01 0.82 -10.69
CA LYS A 89 1.09 0.46 -12.13
C LYS A 89 0.74 -1.00 -12.41
N TRP A 90 0.68 -1.83 -11.38
CA TRP A 90 0.50 -3.27 -11.52
C TRP A 90 -0.07 -3.86 -10.24
N ALA A 91 -0.94 -4.85 -10.35
CA ALA A 91 -1.51 -5.55 -9.21
C ALA A 91 -1.72 -7.05 -9.48
N LEU A 92 -1.40 -7.89 -8.49
CA LEU A 92 -1.78 -9.29 -8.40
C LEU A 92 -2.55 -9.53 -7.10
N CYS A 93 -3.85 -9.73 -7.23
CA CYS A 93 -4.76 -9.88 -6.10
C CYS A 93 -5.47 -11.23 -6.16
N GLY A 94 -5.57 -11.93 -5.01
CA GLY A 94 -6.33 -13.17 -4.90
C GLY A 94 -7.85 -12.96 -4.86
N HIS A 95 -8.31 -11.79 -4.42
CA HIS A 95 -9.72 -11.38 -4.47
C HIS A 95 -9.86 -9.87 -4.65
N TRP A 96 -10.39 -9.44 -5.80
CA TRP A 96 -10.44 -8.03 -6.21
C TRP A 96 -11.59 -7.24 -5.59
N GLY A 97 -12.78 -7.83 -5.45
CA GLY A 97 -14.01 -7.10 -5.09
C GLY A 97 -14.10 -6.52 -3.66
N GLN A 98 -13.09 -6.71 -2.81
CA GLN A 98 -13.06 -6.08 -1.47
C GLN A 98 -12.54 -4.64 -1.49
N SER A 99 -11.72 -4.29 -2.49
CA SER A 99 -11.19 -2.94 -2.71
C SER A 99 -11.52 -2.47 -4.14
N PRO A 100 -12.79 -2.10 -4.41
CA PRO A 100 -13.28 -1.86 -5.77
C PRO A 100 -12.52 -0.78 -6.54
N ARG A 101 -11.95 0.23 -5.88
CA ARG A 101 -11.21 1.30 -6.58
C ARG A 101 -9.93 0.82 -7.27
N ILE A 102 -9.30 -0.24 -6.75
CA ILE A 102 -8.18 -0.90 -7.45
C ILE A 102 -8.70 -1.69 -8.66
N SER A 103 -9.86 -2.34 -8.53
CA SER A 103 -10.52 -3.03 -9.65
C SER A 103 -10.91 -2.05 -10.76
N GLU A 104 -11.42 -0.87 -10.41
CA GLU A 104 -11.79 0.18 -11.38
C GLU A 104 -10.61 0.62 -12.25
N LEU A 105 -9.39 0.71 -11.69
CA LEU A 105 -8.18 0.98 -12.49
C LEU A 105 -7.95 -0.13 -13.52
N ALA A 106 -8.02 -1.39 -13.09
CA ALA A 106 -7.86 -2.54 -13.98
C ALA A 106 -8.94 -2.58 -15.08
N GLU A 107 -10.21 -2.33 -14.73
CA GLU A 107 -11.33 -2.25 -15.67
C GLU A 107 -11.13 -1.13 -16.71
N GLN A 108 -10.47 -0.03 -16.32
CA GLN A 108 -10.14 1.09 -17.19
C GLN A 108 -8.84 0.90 -17.99
N ASN A 109 -8.20 -0.27 -17.91
CA ASN A 109 -6.88 -0.55 -18.49
C ASN A 109 -5.80 0.44 -18.02
N LYS A 110 -5.82 0.78 -16.72
CA LYS A 110 -4.85 1.65 -16.05
C LYS A 110 -3.97 0.88 -15.07
#